data_AF-A0A074NLC7-F1
#
_entry.id   AF-A0A074NLC7-F1
#
_cell.length_a   1.000
_cell.length_b   1.000
_cell.length_c   1.000
_cell.angle_alpha   90.00
_cell.angle_beta   90.00
_cell.angle_gamma   90.00
#
_symmetry.space_group_name_H-M   'P 1'
#
loop_
_entity.id
_entity.type
_entity.pdbx_description
1 polymer ?
#
loop_
_entity_poly.entity_id
_entity_poly.type
_entity_poly.pdbx_seq_one_letter_code
_entity_poly.pdbx_strand_id
1 'polypeptide(L)'
;MRPTTCFPALTALAALGIAASPALAQETRTRTHDGPNAVVTQTTTVDPQAGTLDRDRSATHKESGKTVSTTIDRRRTETGSTVSRSRTGPEGRTRSFEGERVRGEMGSTFAGTATARGGEQYGVFGERSRDGAGTSKPASA
;
A
#
# COMPACT_ATOMS: atom_id res chain seq x y z
N MET A 1 22.35 37.09 -68.03
CA MET A 1 21.71 35.75 -68.06
C MET A 1 21.12 35.47 -66.69
N ARG A 2 19.79 35.30 -66.59
CA ARG A 2 19.10 34.90 -65.35
C ARG A 2 19.25 33.39 -65.12
N PRO A 3 19.27 32.95 -63.85
CA PRO A 3 18.46 31.80 -63.51
C PRO A 3 17.52 32.07 -62.33
N THR A 4 16.28 31.67 -62.54
CA THR A 4 15.17 31.58 -61.60
C THR A 4 15.17 30.18 -61.00
N THR A 5 15.16 30.03 -59.67
CA THR A 5 14.71 28.82 -58.95
C THR A 5 14.34 29.22 -57.51
N CYS A 6 13.06 29.49 -57.25
CA CYS A 6 12.15 28.64 -56.45
C CYS A 6 12.73 28.16 -55.10
N PHE A 7 12.40 28.89 -54.02
CA PHE A 7 12.52 28.40 -52.65
C PHE A 7 11.27 27.59 -52.29
N PRO A 8 11.36 26.27 -52.02
CA PRO A 8 10.24 25.55 -51.44
C PRO A 8 10.21 25.77 -49.93
N ALA A 9 9.11 26.41 -49.51
CA ALA A 9 8.30 26.12 -48.33
C ALA A 9 9.01 25.70 -47.02
N LEU A 10 8.89 26.60 -46.03
CA LEU A 10 8.85 26.26 -44.60
C LEU A 10 8.09 24.95 -44.37
N THR A 11 8.78 23.92 -43.91
CA THR A 11 8.12 22.73 -43.36
C THR A 11 8.17 22.84 -41.84
N ALA A 12 6.98 23.01 -41.27
CA ALA A 12 6.76 23.24 -39.85
C ALA A 12 7.40 22.15 -38.98
N LEU A 13 8.20 22.58 -38.01
CA LEU A 13 8.68 21.73 -36.92
C LEU A 13 7.46 21.35 -36.06
N ALA A 14 6.90 20.16 -36.29
CA ALA A 14 5.88 19.59 -35.44
C ALA A 14 6.50 19.32 -34.06
N ALA A 15 6.27 20.23 -33.12
CA ALA A 15 6.47 19.97 -31.71
C ALA A 15 5.47 18.88 -31.31
N LEU A 16 5.91 17.62 -31.36
CA LEU A 16 5.28 16.52 -30.66
C LEU A 16 5.40 16.84 -29.17
N GLY A 17 4.38 17.53 -28.65
CA GLY A 17 4.12 17.58 -27.23
C GLY A 17 3.93 16.15 -26.77
N ILE A 18 5.01 15.56 -26.24
CA ILE A 18 4.92 14.37 -25.42
C ILE A 18 4.06 14.81 -24.24
N ALA A 19 2.75 14.53 -24.33
CA ALA A 19 1.91 14.48 -23.16
C ALA A 19 2.52 13.39 -22.29
N ALA A 20 3.39 13.80 -21.36
CA ALA A 20 3.82 12.96 -20.27
C ALA A 20 2.51 12.49 -19.62
N SER A 21 2.21 11.20 -19.80
CA SER A 21 1.19 10.56 -18.96
C SER A 21 1.55 10.91 -17.52
N PRO A 22 0.60 11.29 -16.65
CA PRO A 22 0.94 11.55 -15.27
C PRO A 22 1.62 10.29 -14.76
N ALA A 23 2.92 10.40 -14.50
CA ALA A 23 3.67 9.37 -13.83
C ALA A 23 2.87 9.04 -12.57
N LEU A 24 2.71 7.74 -12.28
CA LEU A 24 2.10 7.25 -11.05
C LEU A 24 2.98 7.68 -9.88
N ALA A 25 2.88 8.96 -9.52
CA ALA A 25 3.69 9.58 -8.49
C ALA A 25 3.31 8.98 -7.14
N GLN A 26 4.26 9.05 -6.21
CA GLN A 26 3.98 8.75 -4.82
C GLN A 26 2.82 9.64 -4.34
N GLU A 27 1.76 9.01 -3.86
CA GLU A 27 0.59 9.69 -3.32
C GLU A 27 0.61 9.56 -1.80
N THR A 28 0.48 10.68 -1.08
CA THR A 28 0.28 10.69 0.36
C THR A 28 -1.06 11.34 0.67
N ARG A 29 -1.89 10.64 1.44
CA ARG A 29 -3.21 11.14 1.86
C ARG A 29 -3.40 10.98 3.36
N THR A 30 -3.74 12.11 3.99
CA THR A 30 -4.16 12.15 5.39
C THR A 30 -5.68 12.29 5.46
N ARG A 31 -6.31 11.49 6.32
CA ARG A 31 -7.73 11.58 6.64
C ARG A 31 -7.90 11.65 8.14
N THR A 32 -8.67 12.63 8.59
CA THR A 32 -9.07 12.76 9.99
C THR A 32 -10.57 12.52 10.07
N HIS A 33 -10.98 11.68 11.01
CA HIS A 33 -12.36 11.44 11.35
C HIS A 33 -12.57 11.80 12.82
N ASP A 34 -13.43 12.79 13.04
CA ASP A 34 -13.85 13.19 14.36
C ASP A 34 -15.18 12.51 14.71
N GLY A 35 -15.12 11.48 15.55
CA GLY A 35 -16.28 10.71 15.99
C GLY A 35 -16.78 11.14 17.37
N PRO A 36 -17.90 10.56 17.84
CA PRO A 36 -18.46 10.91 19.16
C PRO A 36 -17.49 10.62 20.31
N ASN A 37 -16.74 9.52 20.24
CA ASN A 37 -15.91 9.05 21.36
C ASN A 37 -14.40 9.18 21.11
N ALA A 38 -13.97 9.38 19.87
CA ALA A 38 -12.55 9.39 19.53
C ALA A 38 -12.29 10.21 18.26
N VAL A 39 -11.08 10.77 18.20
CA VAL A 39 -10.52 11.35 16.98
C VAL A 39 -9.57 10.33 16.36
N VAL A 40 -9.74 10.06 15.07
CA VAL A 40 -8.91 9.10 14.34
C VAL A 40 -8.22 9.81 13.19
N THR A 41 -6.90 9.75 13.16
CA THR A 41 -6.09 10.24 12.04
C THR A 41 -5.43 9.07 11.34
N GLN A 42 -5.49 9.04 10.01
CA GLN A 42 -4.80 8.05 9.20
C GLN A 42 -4.06 8.73 8.06
N THR A 43 -2.77 8.48 7.98
CA THR A 43 -1.93 8.85 6.83
C THR A 43 -1.65 7.58 6.05
N THR A 44 -1.79 7.62 4.73
CA THR A 44 -1.41 6.52 3.85
C THR A 44 -0.57 7.08 2.71
N THR A 45 0.59 6.48 2.53
CA THR A 45 1.52 6.77 1.44
C THR A 45 1.59 5.55 0.55
N VAL A 46 1.44 5.76 -0.76
CA VAL A 46 1.54 4.71 -1.77
C VAL A 46 2.55 5.16 -2.80
N ASP A 47 3.56 4.36 -3.03
CA ASP A 47 4.48 4.51 -4.17
C ASP A 47 4.25 3.35 -5.14
N PRO A 48 3.55 3.60 -6.26
CA PRO A 48 3.30 2.57 -7.26
C PRO A 48 4.56 2.08 -7.97
N GLN A 49 5.58 2.94 -8.11
CA GLN A 49 6.84 2.61 -8.78
C GLN A 49 7.73 1.74 -7.90
N ALA A 50 7.88 2.11 -6.62
CA ALA A 50 8.59 1.30 -5.65
C ALA A 50 7.76 0.08 -5.17
N GLY A 51 6.47 0.02 -5.51
CA GLY A 51 5.56 -1.04 -5.09
C GLY A 51 5.24 -1.03 -3.60
N THR A 52 5.42 0.11 -2.92
CA THR A 52 5.24 0.24 -1.47
C THR A 52 3.87 0.80 -1.10
N LEU A 53 3.45 0.48 0.11
CA LEU A 53 2.34 1.14 0.80
C LEU A 53 2.71 1.21 2.28
N ASP A 54 2.68 2.42 2.81
CA ASP A 54 2.91 2.72 4.21
C ASP A 54 1.66 3.38 4.78
N ARG A 55 1.26 3.01 5.99
CA ARG A 55 0.07 3.57 6.64
C ARG A 55 0.28 3.69 8.14
N ASP A 56 0.17 4.92 8.62
CA ASP A 56 0.08 5.24 10.03
C ASP A 56 -1.34 5.61 10.39
N ARG A 57 -1.80 5.11 11.53
CA ARG A 57 -3.09 5.43 12.10
C ARG A 57 -2.97 5.67 13.59
N SER A 58 -3.52 6.77 14.08
CA SER A 58 -3.74 7.03 15.49
C SER A 58 -5.24 7.17 15.78
N ALA A 59 -5.66 6.71 16.95
CA ALA A 59 -7.01 6.90 17.45
C ALA A 59 -6.93 7.29 18.92
N THR A 60 -7.44 8.47 19.25
CA THR A 60 -7.39 9.04 20.61
C THR A 60 -8.80 9.14 21.17
N HIS A 61 -9.04 8.49 22.30
CA HIS A 61 -10.30 8.58 23.02
C HIS A 61 -10.45 9.97 23.63
N LYS A 62 -11.59 10.65 23.38
CA LYS A 62 -11.77 12.06 23.74
C LYS A 62 -11.77 12.31 25.24
N GLU A 63 -12.47 11.46 25.99
CA GLU A 63 -12.62 11.64 27.44
C GLU A 63 -11.36 11.22 28.20
N SER A 64 -10.78 10.07 27.85
CA SER A 64 -9.65 9.52 28.60
C SER A 64 -8.28 9.93 28.06
N GLY A 65 -8.21 10.61 26.91
CA GLY A 65 -6.96 10.98 26.22
C GLY A 65 -6.10 9.80 25.74
N LYS A 66 -6.54 8.56 25.98
CA LYS A 66 -5.77 7.34 25.68
C LYS A 66 -5.70 7.12 24.17
N THR A 67 -4.52 6.79 23.66
CA THR A 67 -4.26 6.66 22.23
C THR A 67 -3.89 5.23 21.84
N VAL A 68 -4.38 4.79 20.68
CA VAL A 68 -3.96 3.56 20.00
C VAL A 68 -3.32 3.94 18.69
N SER A 69 -2.13 3.42 18.42
CA SER A 69 -1.45 3.59 17.12
C SER A 69 -1.40 2.27 16.35
N THR A 70 -1.33 2.36 15.03
CA THR A 70 -1.13 1.23 14.13
C THR A 70 -0.30 1.69 12.95
N THR A 71 0.79 0.98 12.66
CA THR A 71 1.58 1.16 11.44
C THR A 71 1.45 -0.10 10.58
N ILE A 72 1.38 0.07 9.27
CA ILE A 72 1.39 -1.00 8.28
C ILE A 72 2.36 -0.61 7.18
N ASP A 73 3.31 -1.49 6.87
CA ASP A 73 4.17 -1.36 5.71
C ASP A 73 3.96 -2.57 4.81
N ARG A 74 3.88 -2.35 3.51
CA ARG A 74 3.72 -3.41 2.51
C ARG A 74 4.64 -3.14 1.35
N ARG A 75 5.40 -4.14 0.92
CA ARG A 75 6.27 -4.04 -0.25
C ARG A 75 5.90 -5.11 -1.26
N ARG A 76 5.82 -4.76 -2.54
CA ARG A 76 5.61 -5.73 -3.62
C ARG A 76 6.89 -6.55 -3.79
N THR A 77 6.74 -7.85 -3.97
CA THR A 77 7.82 -8.75 -4.38
C THR A 77 7.53 -9.23 -5.81
N GLU A 78 8.47 -9.93 -6.43
CA GLU A 78 8.31 -10.49 -7.77
C GLU A 78 7.04 -11.34 -7.90
N THR A 79 6.81 -12.22 -6.92
CA THR A 79 5.71 -13.18 -6.92
C THR A 79 4.52 -12.71 -6.07
N GLY A 80 4.62 -11.59 -5.36
CA GLY A 80 3.67 -11.33 -4.28
C GLY A 80 3.83 -10.01 -3.54
N SER A 81 3.89 -10.09 -2.22
CA SER A 81 4.10 -8.93 -1.34
C SER A 81 4.43 -9.34 0.09
N THR A 82 5.36 -8.63 0.72
CA THR A 82 5.55 -8.65 2.18
C THR A 82 4.63 -7.65 2.86
N VAL A 83 4.30 -7.90 4.12
CA VAL A 83 3.53 -7.00 4.98
C VAL A 83 4.06 -7.05 6.41
N SER A 84 4.25 -5.89 7.01
CA SER A 84 4.46 -5.70 8.45
C SER A 84 3.29 -4.89 9.00
N ARG A 85 2.90 -5.18 10.24
CA ARG A 85 1.92 -4.40 10.98
C ARG A 85 2.30 -4.36 12.44
N SER A 86 2.31 -3.18 13.04
CA SER A 86 2.43 -2.98 14.48
C SER A 86 1.18 -2.30 15.02
N ARG A 87 0.78 -2.62 16.25
CA ARG A 87 -0.31 -1.93 16.94
C ARG A 87 0.02 -1.76 18.42
N THR A 88 0.22 -0.51 18.83
CA THR A 88 0.42 -0.14 20.23
C THR A 88 -0.92 0.20 20.87
N GLY A 89 -1.23 -0.49 21.98
CA GLY A 89 -2.42 -0.22 22.76
C GLY A 89 -2.28 1.04 23.64
N PRO A 90 -3.36 1.44 24.33
CA PRO A 90 -3.34 2.61 25.20
C PRO A 90 -2.42 2.46 26.41
N GLU A 91 -2.09 1.22 26.79
CA GLU A 91 -1.15 0.89 27.87
C GLU A 91 0.30 0.74 27.37
N GLY A 92 0.62 1.26 26.18
CA GLY A 92 1.97 1.21 25.59
C GLY A 92 2.42 -0.16 25.07
N ARG A 93 1.67 -1.25 25.33
CA ARG A 93 2.03 -2.59 24.84
C ARG A 93 1.73 -2.75 23.35
N THR A 94 2.72 -3.23 22.62
CA THR A 94 2.67 -3.43 21.17
C THR A 94 2.46 -4.89 20.84
N ARG A 95 1.59 -5.17 19.87
CA ARG A 95 1.59 -6.44 19.13
C ARG A 95 2.04 -6.19 17.70
N SER A 96 2.67 -7.16 17.08
CA SER A 96 3.13 -7.07 15.69
C SER A 96 2.77 -8.30 14.88
N PHE A 97 2.86 -8.16 13.57
CA PHE A 97 2.64 -9.20 12.59
C PHE A 97 3.53 -8.91 11.39
N GLU A 98 4.22 -9.92 10.87
CA GLU A 98 5.00 -9.84 9.66
C GLU A 98 4.81 -11.10 8.83
N GLY A 99 4.85 -10.97 7.51
CA GLY A 99 4.93 -12.14 6.64
C GLY A 99 4.88 -11.80 5.17
N GLU A 100 4.90 -12.85 4.37
CA GLU A 100 4.91 -12.79 2.91
C GLU A 100 3.70 -13.50 2.33
N ARG A 101 3.06 -12.85 1.36
CA ARG A 101 2.12 -13.51 0.46
C ARG A 101 2.82 -13.82 -0.85
N VAL A 102 2.77 -15.06 -1.29
CA VAL A 102 3.19 -15.51 -2.63
C VAL A 102 1.94 -15.77 -3.47
N ARG A 103 1.89 -15.25 -4.70
CA ARG A 103 0.82 -15.57 -5.66
C ARG A 103 1.28 -16.68 -6.58
N GLY A 104 0.43 -17.69 -6.74
CA GLY A 104 0.55 -18.74 -7.75
C GLY A 104 -0.56 -18.61 -8.79
N GLU A 105 -0.51 -19.49 -9.78
CA GLU A 105 -1.48 -19.53 -10.89
C GLU A 105 -2.94 -19.70 -10.41
N MET A 106 -3.13 -20.62 -9.46
CA MET A 106 -4.46 -21.01 -8.96
C MET A 106 -4.78 -20.41 -7.58
N GLY A 107 -4.00 -19.45 -7.08
CA GLY A 107 -4.20 -18.97 -5.72
C GLY A 107 -3.07 -18.12 -5.13
N SER A 108 -3.04 -18.04 -3.81
CA SER A 108 -1.95 -17.41 -3.07
C SER A 108 -1.77 -18.05 -1.71
N THR A 109 -0.53 -18.20 -1.28
CA THR A 109 -0.19 -18.61 0.09
C THR A 109 0.32 -17.41 0.87
N PHE A 110 0.21 -17.48 2.19
CA PHE A 110 0.74 -16.52 3.14
C PHE A 110 1.44 -17.27 4.25
N ALA A 111 2.66 -16.85 4.59
CA ALA A 111 3.40 -17.34 5.74
C ALA A 111 3.99 -16.15 6.50
N GLY A 112 3.95 -16.21 7.82
CA GLY A 112 4.43 -15.13 8.67
C GLY A 112 4.45 -15.47 10.15
N THR A 113 4.72 -14.47 10.96
CA THR A 113 4.76 -14.54 12.41
C THR A 113 3.95 -13.40 13.01
N ALA A 114 3.31 -13.67 14.15
CA ALA A 114 2.63 -12.67 14.96
C ALA A 114 3.23 -12.66 16.36
N THR A 115 3.49 -11.47 16.89
CA THR A 115 3.92 -11.27 18.28
C THR A 115 2.79 -10.63 19.06
N ALA A 116 2.31 -11.29 20.11
CA ALA A 116 1.30 -10.78 21.01
C ALA A 116 1.86 -9.67 21.92
N ARG A 117 0.96 -8.99 22.65
CA ARG A 117 1.34 -7.90 23.55
C ARG A 117 2.20 -8.34 24.74
N GLY A 118 2.22 -9.63 25.07
CA GLY A 118 3.07 -10.22 26.10
C GLY A 118 4.44 -10.69 25.56
N GLY A 119 4.68 -10.57 24.25
CA GLY A 119 5.90 -11.03 23.60
C GLY A 119 5.84 -12.46 23.05
N GLU A 120 4.73 -13.17 23.25
CA GLU A 120 4.53 -14.51 22.72
C GLU A 120 4.45 -14.48 21.20
N GLN A 121 5.13 -15.43 20.54
CA GLN A 121 5.19 -15.51 19.08
C GLN A 121 4.42 -16.72 18.56
N TYR A 122 3.74 -16.53 17.43
CA TYR A 122 2.94 -17.56 16.77
C TYR A 122 3.21 -17.54 15.27
N GLY A 123 3.32 -18.72 14.66
CA GLY A 123 3.31 -18.84 13.21
C GLY A 123 1.92 -18.53 12.67
N VAL A 124 1.86 -17.81 11.54
CA VAL A 124 0.63 -17.53 10.81
C VAL A 124 0.76 -18.08 9.42
N PHE A 125 -0.19 -18.93 9.03
CA PHE A 125 -0.27 -19.48 7.70
C PHE A 125 -1.68 -19.27 7.14
N GLY A 126 -1.79 -19.04 5.84
CA GLY A 126 -3.08 -18.95 5.18
C GLY A 126 -2.96 -19.16 3.69
N GLU A 127 -3.93 -19.85 3.11
CA GLU A 127 -4.01 -20.07 1.67
C GLU A 127 -5.32 -19.55 1.12
N ARG A 128 -5.30 -19.19 -0.16
CA ARG A 128 -6.48 -18.84 -0.93
C ARG A 128 -6.36 -19.57 -2.26
N SER A 129 -7.34 -20.40 -2.59
CA SER A 129 -7.44 -20.99 -3.92
C SER A 129 -8.49 -20.26 -4.76
N ARG A 130 -8.32 -20.34 -6.07
CA ARG A 130 -9.28 -19.93 -7.08
C ARG A 130 -9.69 -21.18 -7.83
N ASP A 131 -10.90 -21.64 -7.58
CA ASP A 131 -11.49 -22.86 -8.15
C ASP A 131 -12.36 -22.58 -9.39
N GLY A 132 -12.24 -21.37 -9.97
CA GLY A 132 -13.05 -20.93 -11.10
C GLY A 132 -14.46 -20.45 -10.74
N ALA A 133 -14.95 -20.68 -9.51
CA ALA A 133 -16.26 -20.21 -9.04
C ALA A 133 -16.17 -19.02 -8.07
N GLY A 134 -15.00 -18.74 -7.49
CA GLY A 134 -14.78 -17.61 -6.59
C GLY A 134 -13.55 -17.80 -5.72
N THR A 135 -13.42 -16.99 -4.67
CA THR A 135 -12.39 -17.19 -3.64
C THR A 135 -12.98 -18.04 -2.52
N SER A 136 -12.45 -19.25 -2.32
CA SER A 136 -12.73 -20.03 -1.12
C SER A 136 -11.84 -19.53 0.04
N LYS A 137 -12.44 -19.41 1.24
CA LYS A 137 -11.89 -18.74 2.45
C LYS A 137 -10.50 -19.22 2.87
N PRO A 138 -9.71 -18.40 3.59
CA PRO A 138 -8.51 -18.87 4.29
C PRO A 138 -8.84 -19.65 5.57
N ALA A 139 -7.97 -20.62 5.88
CA ALA A 139 -7.93 -21.41 7.10
C ALA A 139 -7.86 -20.54 8.39
N SER A 140 -8.40 -21.11 9.45
CA SER A 140 -8.56 -20.56 10.81
C SER A 140 -7.24 -20.24 11.51
N ALA A 141 -7.29 -19.22 12.39
CA ALA A 141 -6.38 -19.05 13.53
C ALA A 141 -6.95 -19.75 14.75
#